data_AF-A0A963H682-F1
#
_entry.id   AF-A0A963H682-F1
#
_cell.length_a   1.000
_cell.length_b   1.000
_cell.length_c   1.000
_cell.angle_alpha   90.00
_cell.angle_beta   90.00
_cell.angle_gamma   90.00
#
_symmetry.space_group_name_H-M   'P 1'
#
loop_
_entity.id
_entity.type
_entity.pdbx_description
1 polymer ?
#
loop_
_entity_poly.entity_id
_entity_poly.type
_entity_poly.pdbx_seq_one_letter_code
_entity_poly.pdbx_strand_id
1 'polypeptide(L)'
;LIYGPSLALGWVALLLVFEVVYSRRAWCRYVCPIGLTYGAVGAISPVRVVYDLNQCFHEGDCRKVCLVPHVLEMVIKGRSPEVIVPVGPDCTRCGLCVDTCPSGALKFEIKGLNKLL
;
A
#
# COMPACT_ATOMS: atom_id res chain seq x y z
N LEU A 1 -31.30 -13.56 30.23
CA LEU A 1 -31.18 -12.43 29.27
C LEU A 1 -29.89 -11.60 29.40
N ILE A 2 -28.95 -11.93 30.31
CA ILE A 2 -27.73 -11.12 30.57
C ILE A 2 -26.47 -11.68 29.87
N TYR A 3 -26.44 -12.97 29.50
CA TYR A 3 -25.25 -13.61 28.91
C TYR A 3 -25.08 -13.39 27.39
N GLY A 4 -26.15 -12.99 26.69
CA GLY A 4 -26.10 -12.71 25.25
C GLY A 4 -25.22 -11.51 24.88
N PRO A 5 -25.38 -10.33 25.54
CA PRO A 5 -24.59 -9.15 25.18
C PRO A 5 -23.11 -9.25 25.58
N SER A 6 -22.77 -9.92 26.68
CA SER A 6 -21.38 -10.11 27.12
C SER A 6 -20.60 -11.08 26.23
N LEU A 7 -21.22 -12.17 25.76
CA LEU A 7 -20.62 -13.06 24.77
C LEU A 7 -20.44 -12.36 23.41
N ALA A 8 -21.43 -11.58 22.97
CA ALA A 8 -21.33 -10.81 21.73
C ALA A 8 -20.22 -9.74 21.79
N LEU A 9 -20.13 -8.99 22.90
CA LEU A 9 -19.06 -8.00 23.10
C LEU A 9 -17.68 -8.66 23.21
N GLY A 10 -17.58 -9.81 23.89
CA GLY A 10 -16.33 -10.58 23.95
C GLY A 10 -15.88 -11.08 22.58
N TRP A 11 -16.82 -11.53 21.74
CA TRP A 11 -16.53 -11.97 20.37
C TRP A 11 -16.08 -10.82 19.48
N VAL A 12 -16.74 -9.66 19.57
CA VAL A 12 -16.35 -8.45 18.84
C VAL A 12 -14.98 -7.94 19.31
N ALA A 13 -14.70 -7.96 20.61
CA ALA A 13 -13.41 -7.56 21.16
C ALA A 13 -12.28 -8.51 20.71
N LEU A 14 -12.54 -9.82 20.69
CA LEU A 14 -11.57 -10.82 20.23
C LEU A 14 -11.27 -10.65 18.73
N LEU A 15 -12.30 -10.39 17.91
CA LEU A 15 -12.14 -10.06 16.49
C LEU A 15 -11.32 -8.77 16.29
N LEU A 16 -11.59 -7.73 17.08
CA LEU A 16 -10.82 -6.48 17.04
C LEU A 16 -9.36 -6.68 17.44
N VAL A 17 -9.09 -7.47 18.47
CA VAL A 17 -7.72 -7.78 18.90
C VAL A 17 -7.00 -8.60 17.84
N PHE A 18 -7.67 -9.57 17.21
CA PHE A 18 -7.09 -10.35 16.11
C PHE A 18 -6.75 -9.46 14.90
N GLU A 19 -7.62 -8.52 14.54
CA GLU A 19 -7.35 -7.52 13.50
C GLU A 19 -6.15 -6.62 13.83
N VAL A 20 -6.02 -6.17 15.08
CA VAL A 20 -4.93 -5.28 15.50
C VAL A 20 -3.59 -6.01 15.59
N VAL A 21 -3.59 -7.28 16.00
CA VAL A 21 -2.37 -8.06 16.24
C VAL A 21 -1.81 -8.69 14.96
N TYR A 22 -2.65 -9.19 14.05
CA TYR A 22 -2.15 -9.98 12.92
C TYR A 22 -1.72 -9.13 11.71
N SER A 23 -2.36 -7.98 11.45
CA SER A 23 -1.84 -6.95 10.55
C SER A 23 -2.79 -5.76 10.53
N ARG A 24 -2.26 -4.54 10.66
CA ARG A 24 -3.05 -3.32 10.49
C ARG A 24 -3.71 -3.33 9.10
N ARG A 25 -5.00 -3.69 9.02
CA ARG A 25 -5.86 -3.78 7.81
C ARG A 25 -5.86 -5.12 7.04
N ALA A 26 -5.49 -6.26 7.63
CA ALA A 26 -5.62 -7.57 6.94
C ALA A 26 -7.07 -7.87 6.53
N TRP A 27 -8.06 -7.59 7.39
CA TRP A 27 -9.46 -7.81 7.03
C TRP A 27 -9.90 -6.91 5.88
N CYS A 28 -9.52 -5.63 5.92
CA CYS A 28 -9.82 -4.70 4.83
C CYS A 28 -9.23 -5.16 3.49
N ARG A 29 -8.03 -5.75 3.50
CA ARG A 29 -7.35 -6.19 2.27
C ARG A 29 -7.86 -7.51 1.71
N TYR A 30 -8.21 -8.48 2.57
CA TYR A 30 -8.50 -9.86 2.15
C TYR A 30 -9.97 -10.28 2.31
N VAL A 31 -10.73 -9.64 3.19
CA VAL A 31 -12.07 -10.10 3.60
C VAL A 31 -13.14 -9.04 3.34
N CYS A 32 -12.80 -7.75 3.39
CA CYS A 32 -13.76 -6.66 3.19
C CYS A 32 -14.09 -6.47 1.70
N PRO A 33 -15.37 -6.50 1.31
CA PRO A 33 -15.77 -6.31 -0.09
C PRO A 33 -15.35 -4.95 -0.65
N ILE A 34 -15.26 -3.92 0.21
CA ILE A 34 -14.84 -2.57 -0.20
C ILE A 34 -13.33 -2.53 -0.48
N GLY A 35 -12.48 -3.13 0.36
CA GLY A 35 -11.04 -3.09 0.10
C GLY A 35 -10.64 -3.93 -1.11
N LEU A 36 -11.37 -5.03 -1.37
CA LEU A 36 -11.16 -5.87 -2.54
C LEU A 36 -11.53 -5.15 -3.84
N THR A 37 -12.62 -4.37 -3.86
CA THR A 37 -12.98 -3.55 -5.02
C THR A 37 -11.97 -2.42 -5.25
N TYR A 38 -11.49 -1.75 -4.19
CA TYR A 38 -10.44 -0.73 -4.31
C TYR A 38 -9.11 -1.31 -4.83
N GLY A 39 -8.71 -2.49 -4.36
CA GLY A 39 -7.53 -3.19 -4.88
C GLY A 39 -7.67 -3.57 -6.35
N ALA A 40 -8.85 -4.03 -6.78
CA ALA A 40 -9.14 -4.37 -8.18
C ALA A 40 -9.11 -3.13 -9.09
N VAL A 41 -9.74 -2.03 -8.68
CA VAL A 41 -9.69 -0.74 -9.40
C VAL A 41 -8.25 -0.22 -9.46
N GLY A 42 -7.50 -0.35 -8.36
CA GLY A 42 -6.08 -0.03 -8.30
C GLY A 42 -5.22 -0.89 -9.23
N ALA A 43 -5.57 -2.16 -9.46
CA ALA A 43 -4.85 -3.03 -10.40
C ALA A 43 -5.16 -2.72 -11.87
N ILE A 44 -6.36 -2.23 -12.17
CA ILE A 44 -6.82 -1.89 -13.53
C ILE A 44 -6.33 -0.50 -13.97
N SER A 45 -6.00 0.38 -13.02
CA SER A 45 -5.56 1.74 -13.33
C SER A 45 -4.33 1.76 -14.25
N PRO A 46 -4.36 2.53 -15.35
CA PRO A 46 -3.26 2.60 -16.30
C PRO A 46 -2.05 3.35 -15.74
N VAL A 47 -2.22 4.21 -14.75
CA VAL A 47 -1.12 4.95 -14.12
C VAL A 47 -0.61 4.14 -12.94
N ARG A 48 0.71 3.97 -12.82
CA ARG A 48 1.35 3.37 -11.64
C ARG A 48 2.60 4.16 -11.25
N VAL A 49 2.96 4.10 -9.97
CA VAL A 49 4.24 4.64 -9.51
C VAL A 49 5.27 3.51 -9.57
N VAL A 50 6.46 3.81 -10.06
CA VAL A 50 7.57 2.89 -10.18
C VAL A 50 8.73 3.43 -9.35
N TYR A 51 9.35 2.54 -8.61
CA TYR A 51 10.52 2.79 -7.77
C TYR A 51 11.77 2.25 -8.45
N ASP A 52 12.80 3.09 -8.58
CA ASP A 52 14.13 2.72 -9.09
C ASP A 52 15.14 2.69 -7.93
N LEU A 53 15.68 1.51 -7.67
CA LEU A 53 16.67 1.27 -6.62
C LEU A 53 18.00 1.98 -6.89
N ASN A 54 18.41 2.15 -8.15
CA ASN A 54 19.71 2.76 -8.49
C ASN A 54 19.76 4.25 -8.15
N GLN A 55 18.61 4.91 -8.20
CA GLN A 55 18.47 6.33 -7.90
C GLN A 55 18.11 6.56 -6.42
N CYS A 56 17.90 5.53 -5.60
CA CYS A 56 17.50 5.69 -4.20
C CYS A 56 18.69 5.67 -3.24
N PHE A 57 18.82 6.71 -2.43
CA PHE A 57 19.82 6.80 -1.35
C PHE A 57 19.24 6.43 0.03
N HIS A 58 18.01 5.92 0.07
CA HIS A 58 17.31 5.44 1.27
C HIS A 58 17.07 6.51 2.37
N GLU A 59 16.81 7.77 2.01
CA GLU A 59 16.45 8.85 2.95
C GLU A 59 15.14 8.58 3.71
N GLY A 60 14.18 7.92 3.06
CA GLY A 60 12.91 7.52 3.67
C GLY A 60 11.85 8.63 3.80
N ASP A 61 12.08 9.84 3.27
CA ASP A 61 11.12 10.94 3.34
C ASP A 61 9.82 10.66 2.57
N CYS A 62 9.91 9.93 1.45
CA CYS A 62 8.75 9.48 0.68
C CYS A 62 7.78 8.61 1.51
N ARG A 63 8.27 7.87 2.53
CA ARG A 63 7.42 7.07 3.43
C ARG A 63 6.71 7.92 4.47
N LYS A 64 7.31 9.04 4.90
CA LYS A 64 6.71 9.94 5.90
C LYS A 64 5.49 10.67 5.35
N VAL A 65 5.53 11.03 4.08
CA VAL A 65 4.43 11.76 3.40
C VAL A 65 3.35 10.84 2.82
N CYS A 66 3.61 9.54 2.71
CA CYS A 66 2.65 8.61 2.11
C CYS A 66 1.49 8.30 3.06
N LEU A 67 0.26 8.45 2.56
CA LEU A 67 -0.97 8.05 3.28
C LEU A 67 -1.04 6.54 3.53
N VAL A 68 -0.28 5.75 2.77
CA VAL A 68 -0.29 4.29 2.75
C VAL A 68 1.16 3.77 2.85
N PRO A 69 1.85 3.93 4.00
CA PRO A 69 3.31 3.73 4.09
C PRO A 69 3.77 2.29 3.88
N HIS A 70 2.86 1.31 3.93
CA HIS A 70 3.17 -0.10 3.68
C HIS A 70 3.43 -0.40 2.20
N VAL A 71 2.89 0.40 1.26
CA VAL A 71 3.18 0.17 -0.18
C VAL A 71 4.60 0.55 -0.58
N LEU A 72 5.32 1.29 0.27
CA LEU A 72 6.69 1.78 0.06
C LEU A 72 7.71 1.00 0.89
N GLU A 73 7.39 -0.22 1.34
CA GLU A 73 8.35 -1.05 2.08
C GLU A 73 9.60 -1.40 1.26
N MET A 74 9.50 -1.43 -0.07
CA MET A 74 10.61 -1.63 -1.01
C MET A 74 11.70 -0.53 -0.94
N VAL A 75 11.37 0.66 -0.42
CA VAL A 75 12.31 1.79 -0.28
C VAL A 75 13.30 1.53 0.86
N ILE A 76 12.98 0.61 1.76
CA ILE A 76 13.88 0.24 2.86
C ILE A 76 15.04 -0.57 2.30
N LYS A 77 16.27 -0.21 2.68
CA LYS A 77 17.50 -0.87 2.24
C LYS A 77 17.40 -2.39 2.44
N GLY A 78 17.59 -3.15 1.36
CA GLY A 78 17.55 -4.62 1.38
C GLY A 78 16.15 -5.25 1.33
N ARG A 79 15.07 -4.47 1.16
CA ARG A 79 13.70 -4.98 1.00
C ARG A 79 13.15 -4.86 -0.43
N SER A 80 13.89 -4.25 -1.35
CA SER A 80 13.49 -4.20 -2.76
C SER A 80 13.71 -5.57 -3.41
N PRO A 81 12.67 -6.20 -4.00
CA PRO A 81 12.83 -7.49 -4.68
C PRO A 81 13.59 -7.36 -6.02
N GLU A 82 13.47 -6.21 -6.70
CA GLU A 82 14.09 -5.95 -7.99
C GLU A 82 14.68 -4.53 -8.04
N VAL A 83 15.38 -4.21 -9.13
CA VAL A 83 15.96 -2.88 -9.38
C VAL A 83 14.88 -1.85 -9.69
N ILE A 84 13.88 -2.24 -10.49
CA ILE A 84 12.75 -1.39 -10.87
C ILE A 84 11.49 -2.09 -10.39
N VAL A 85 10.81 -1.52 -9.39
CA VAL A 85 9.66 -2.17 -8.76
C VAL A 85 8.42 -1.29 -8.87
N PRO A 86 7.31 -1.78 -9.46
CA PRO A 86 6.06 -1.05 -9.44
C PRO A 86 5.47 -1.07 -8.02
N VAL A 87 5.01 0.09 -7.56
CA VAL A 87 4.30 0.22 -6.28
C VAL A 87 2.98 -0.57 -6.35
N GLY A 88 2.63 -1.23 -5.24
CA GLY A 88 1.46 -2.10 -5.15
C GLY A 88 0.12 -1.42 -5.50
N PRO A 89 -0.93 -2.22 -5.77
CA PRO A 89 -2.24 -1.72 -6.24
C PRO A 89 -2.95 -0.81 -5.23
N ASP A 90 -2.58 -0.89 -3.95
CA ASP A 90 -3.12 -0.05 -2.86
C ASP A 90 -2.60 1.40 -2.89
N CYS A 91 -1.71 1.73 -3.84
CA CYS A 91 -1.26 3.09 -4.05
C CYS A 91 -2.43 3.99 -4.48
N THR A 92 -2.65 5.06 -3.70
CA THR A 92 -3.64 6.10 -4.04
C THR A 92 -3.21 7.00 -5.20
N ARG A 93 -1.96 6.88 -5.67
CA ARG A 93 -1.39 7.66 -6.79
C ARG A 93 -1.46 9.17 -6.60
N CYS A 94 -1.44 9.63 -5.35
CA CYS A 94 -1.51 11.05 -5.00
C CYS A 94 -0.27 11.88 -5.41
N GLY A 95 0.86 11.24 -5.74
CA GLY A 95 2.07 11.94 -6.23
C GLY A 95 2.99 12.51 -5.15
N LEU A 96 2.53 12.64 -3.90
CA LEU A 96 3.32 13.20 -2.79
C LEU A 96 4.72 12.55 -2.63
N CYS A 97 4.82 11.24 -2.84
CA CYS A 97 6.10 10.52 -2.75
C CYS A 97 7.06 10.82 -3.90
N VAL A 98 6.54 11.14 -5.10
CA VAL A 98 7.33 11.56 -6.27
C VAL A 98 7.85 12.97 -6.04
N ASP A 99 6.99 13.88 -5.59
CA ASP A 99 7.33 15.29 -5.38
C ASP A 99 8.35 15.50 -4.24
N THR A 100 8.26 14.69 -3.19
CA THR A 100 9.16 14.81 -2.02
C THR A 100 10.50 14.10 -2.22
N CYS A 101 10.64 13.21 -3.21
CA CYS A 101 11.85 12.41 -3.36
C CYS A 101 13.01 13.27 -3.90
N PRO A 102 14.07 13.53 -3.12
CA PRO A 102 15.16 14.41 -3.56
C PRO A 102 15.98 13.79 -4.70
N SER A 103 16.03 12.46 -4.78
CA SER A 103 16.82 11.73 -5.75
C SER A 103 16.05 11.33 -7.02
N GLY A 104 14.74 11.61 -7.08
CA GLY A 104 13.90 11.25 -8.23
C GLY A 104 13.74 9.74 -8.45
N ALA A 105 13.94 8.92 -7.40
CA ALA A 105 13.83 7.46 -7.47
C ALA A 105 12.41 6.95 -7.74
N LEU A 106 11.38 7.76 -7.47
CA LEU A 106 9.98 7.42 -7.73
C LEU A 106 9.47 8.18 -8.94
N LYS A 107 8.88 7.47 -9.91
CA LYS A 107 8.36 8.06 -11.15
C LYS A 107 6.98 7.51 -11.48
N PHE A 108 6.17 8.31 -12.17
CA PHE A 108 4.93 7.81 -12.75
C PHE A 108 5.20 7.08 -14.06
N GLU A 109 4.59 5.91 -14.21
CA GLU A 109 4.63 5.10 -15.42
C GLU A 109 3.20 4.78 -15.86
N ILE A 110 2.93 4.88 -17.16
CA ILE A 110 1.61 4.59 -17.73
C ILE A 110 1.68 3.23 -18.43
N LYS A 111 1.02 2.25 -17.84
CA LYS A 111 0.84 0.90 -18.39
C LYS A 111 0.02 0.99 -19.67
N GLY A 112 0.69 0.85 -20.81
CA GLY A 112 0.08 0.89 -22.14
C GLY A 112 0.55 2.04 -23.04
N LEU A 113 1.34 2.99 -22.54
CA LEU A 113 1.94 4.03 -23.39
C LEU A 113 2.88 3.43 -24.46
N ASN A 114 3.50 2.29 -24.15
CA ASN A 114 4.32 1.49 -25.09
C ASN A 114 3.54 0.83 -26.24
N LYS A 115 2.20 0.94 -26.27
CA LYS A 115 1.34 0.39 -27.34
C LYS A 115 0.74 1.49 -28.25
N LEU A 116 0.96 2.76 -27.89
CA LEU A 116 0.47 3.95 -28.60
C LEU A 116 1.60 4.74 -29.30
N LEU A 117 2.86 4.41 -29.01
CA LEU A 117 4.08 4.93 -29.62
C LEU A 117 4.70 3.82 -30.48
#